data_AF-A0A955PX57-F1
#
_entry.id   AF-A0A955PX57-F1
#
_cell.length_a   1.000
_cell.length_b   1.000
_cell.length_c   1.000
_cell.angle_alpha   90.00
_cell.angle_beta   90.00
_cell.angle_gamma   90.00
#
_symmetry.space_group_name_H-M   'P 1'
#
loop_
_entity.id
_entity.type
_entity.pdbx_description
1 polymer ?
#
loop_
_entity_poly.entity_id
_entity_poly.type
_entity_poly.pdbx_seq_one_letter_code
_entity_poly.pdbx_strand_id
1 'polypeptide(L)'
;LAALFEPQIQGVYVHGGLMSFEALLNEPFLYHPADSIIRGLLRIADLPDIAAELVPRPLRMESLVDGCNRQASRQQLEEAYHLVGLSYARAENPDRFSLKVEKSSADTISRWFRHTLNLP
;
A
#
# COMPACT_ATOMS: atom_id res chain seq x y z
N LEU A 1 -5.57 7.15 0.09
CA LEU A 1 -6.50 7.50 1.20
C LEU A 1 -7.97 7.53 0.78
N ALA A 2 -8.33 7.86 -0.47
CA ALA A 2 -9.75 7.94 -0.90
C ALA A 2 -10.61 6.74 -0.48
N ALA A 3 -10.07 5.52 -0.54
CA ALA A 3 -10.77 4.30 -0.11
C ALA A 3 -11.21 4.29 1.37
N LEU A 4 -10.58 5.07 2.27
CA LEU A 4 -11.08 5.17 3.65
C LEU A 4 -12.43 5.90 3.74
N PHE A 5 -12.69 6.83 2.81
CA PHE A 5 -13.83 7.75 2.90
C PHE A 5 -14.91 7.47 1.84
N GLU A 6 -14.56 6.78 0.76
CA GLU A 6 -15.46 6.48 -0.34
C GLU A 6 -15.87 4.99 -0.30
N PRO A 7 -17.03 4.64 0.30
CA PRO A 7 -17.46 3.25 0.47
C PRO A 7 -17.70 2.51 -0.85
N GLN A 8 -17.94 3.24 -1.94
CA GLN A 8 -18.13 2.71 -3.29
C GLN A 8 -16.84 2.22 -3.95
N ILE A 9 -15.66 2.49 -3.39
CA ILE A 9 -14.40 1.99 -3.94
C ILE A 9 -14.30 0.48 -3.73
N GLN A 10 -14.28 -0.25 -4.85
CA GLN A 10 -14.31 -1.72 -4.87
C GLN A 10 -12.91 -2.37 -4.82
N GLY A 11 -11.85 -1.61 -5.05
CA GLY A 11 -10.47 -2.11 -5.00
C GLY A 11 -9.45 -0.98 -5.13
N VAL A 12 -8.25 -1.20 -4.63
CA VAL A 12 -7.17 -0.20 -4.61
C VAL A 12 -5.91 -0.78 -5.22
N TYR A 13 -5.36 -0.06 -6.20
CA TYR A 13 -4.05 -0.33 -6.76
C TYR A 13 -3.12 0.84 -6.44
N VAL A 14 -1.96 0.54 -5.86
CA VAL A 14 -0.91 1.51 -5.55
C VAL A 14 0.35 1.13 -6.31
N HIS A 15 0.96 2.11 -6.99
CA HIS A 15 2.22 1.94 -7.69
C HIS A 15 3.16 3.10 -7.35
N GLY A 16 4.42 2.80 -7.01
CA GLY A 16 5.43 3.86 -6.77
C GLY A 16 5.18 4.70 -5.52
N GLY A 17 4.25 4.28 -4.65
CA GLY A 17 3.91 5.02 -3.43
C GLY A 17 4.97 4.84 -2.34
N LEU A 18 5.05 5.80 -1.43
CA LEU A 18 5.85 5.68 -0.22
C LEU A 18 5.40 4.45 0.59
N MET A 19 6.34 3.66 1.10
CA MET A 19 6.02 2.46 1.87
C MET A 19 5.44 2.77 3.25
N SER A 20 5.91 3.86 3.88
CA SER A 20 5.53 4.32 5.22
C SER A 20 6.07 5.74 5.43
N PHE A 21 5.35 6.58 6.18
CA PHE A 21 5.84 7.89 6.61
C PHE A 21 6.95 7.77 7.66
N GLU A 22 6.94 6.74 8.51
CA GLU A 22 8.05 6.46 9.44
C GLU A 22 9.37 6.26 8.67
N ALA A 23 9.33 5.64 7.50
CA ALA A 23 10.52 5.44 6.67
C ALA A 23 11.21 6.75 6.23
N LEU A 24 10.50 7.89 6.23
CA LEU A 24 11.09 9.21 5.99
C LEU A 24 12.02 9.67 7.12
N LEU A 25 11.87 9.12 8.32
CA LEU A 25 12.63 9.49 9.51
C LEU A 25 13.94 8.70 9.65
N ASN A 26 14.11 7.64 8.85
CA ASN A 26 15.31 6.79 8.88
C ASN A 26 16.53 7.46 8.25
N GLU A 27 16.33 8.53 7.49
CA GLU A 27 17.36 9.19 6.69
C GLU A 27 17.37 10.69 7.01
N PRO A 28 18.54 11.34 7.08
CA PRO A 28 18.64 12.76 7.44
C PRO A 28 18.17 13.69 6.32
N PHE A 29 17.95 13.16 5.12
CA PHE A 29 17.54 13.92 3.93
C PHE A 29 16.12 13.52 3.52
N LEU A 30 15.23 14.51 3.49
CA LEU A 30 13.87 14.35 2.98
C LEU A 30 13.84 14.65 1.48
N TYR A 31 13.66 13.60 0.67
CA TYR A 31 13.51 13.71 -0.79
C TYR A 31 12.06 13.90 -1.23
N HIS A 32 11.13 13.97 -0.27
CA HIS A 32 9.70 14.14 -0.53
C HIS A 32 9.28 15.62 -0.49
N PRO A 33 8.42 16.06 -1.43
CA PRO A 33 7.83 17.39 -1.39
C PRO A 33 7.10 17.67 -0.07
N ALA A 34 7.27 18.86 0.49
CA ALA A 34 6.71 19.22 1.79
C ALA A 34 5.17 19.19 1.83
N ASP A 35 4.51 19.38 0.69
CA ASP A 35 3.06 19.29 0.51
C ASP A 35 2.53 17.85 0.52
N SER A 36 3.40 16.85 0.30
CA SER A 36 3.04 15.42 0.45
C SER A 36 3.03 14.95 1.91
N ILE A 37 3.55 15.75 2.84
CA ILE A 37 3.64 15.40 4.27
C ILE A 37 2.33 15.72 4.99
N ILE A 38 1.68 14.68 5.49
CA ILE A 38 0.48 14.81 6.31
C ILE A 38 0.90 15.06 7.77
N ARG A 39 0.82 16.31 8.21
CA ARG A 39 1.22 16.71 9.56
C ARG A 39 0.42 15.98 10.62
N GLY A 40 1.12 15.42 11.61
CA GLY A 40 0.50 14.72 12.74
C GLY A 40 0.01 13.31 12.43
N LEU A 41 0.13 12.83 11.18
CA LEU A 41 -0.33 11.49 10.80
C LEU A 41 0.30 10.40 11.67
N LEU A 42 1.63 10.40 11.78
CA LEU A 42 2.38 9.42 12.60
C LEU A 42 2.05 9.44 14.10
N ARG A 43 1.28 10.42 14.59
CA ARG A 43 0.75 10.39 15.98
C ARG A 43 -0.49 9.50 16.12
N ILE A 44 -1.12 9.15 14.99
CA ILE A 44 -2.40 8.46 14.91
C ILE A 44 -2.24 7.12 14.17
N ALA A 45 -1.54 7.12 13.02
CA ALA A 45 -1.38 5.97 12.15
C ALA A 45 -0.23 6.19 11.15
N ASP A 46 0.19 5.13 10.46
CA ASP A 46 1.01 5.15 9.25
C ASP A 46 0.28 4.48 8.06
N LEU A 47 0.88 4.47 6.87
CA LEU A 47 0.34 3.87 5.65
C LEU A 47 0.03 2.37 5.81
N PRO A 48 0.85 1.54 6.48
CA PRO A 48 0.47 0.15 6.74
C PRO A 48 -0.77 0.00 7.62
N ASP A 49 -0.95 0.85 8.63
CA ASP A 49 -2.16 0.84 9.48
C ASP A 49 -3.40 1.17 8.64
N ILE A 50 -3.30 2.20 7.79
CA ILE A 50 -4.36 2.59 6.87
C ILE A 50 -4.68 1.48 5.87
N ALA A 51 -3.67 0.75 5.40
CA ALA A 51 -3.85 -0.39 4.50
C ALA A 51 -4.61 -1.54 5.20
N ALA A 52 -4.37 -1.77 6.50
CA ALA A 52 -5.10 -2.77 7.28
C ALA A 52 -6.60 -2.44 7.41
N GLU A 53 -6.97 -1.16 7.48
CA GLU A 53 -8.36 -0.69 7.52
C GLU A 53 -9.12 -0.86 6.19
N LEU A 54 -8.44 -1.28 5.11
CA LEU A 54 -9.10 -1.55 3.83
C LEU A 54 -9.75 -2.93 3.75
N VAL A 55 -9.49 -3.82 4.72
CA VAL A 55 -10.11 -5.15 4.77
C VAL A 55 -11.65 -5.06 4.71
N PRO A 56 -12.34 -5.92 3.93
CA PRO A 56 -11.84 -7.00 3.08
C PRO A 56 -11.64 -6.57 1.60
N ARG A 57 -11.52 -5.27 1.30
CA ARG A 57 -11.44 -4.78 -0.08
C ARG A 57 -10.10 -5.18 -0.73
N PRO A 58 -10.09 -5.57 -2.01
CA PRO A 58 -8.86 -5.83 -2.75
C PRO A 58 -7.86 -4.69 -2.67
N LEU A 59 -6.65 -5.00 -2.21
CA LEU A 59 -5.53 -4.07 -2.14
C LEU A 59 -4.31 -4.69 -2.81
N ARG A 60 -3.84 -4.05 -3.87
CA ARG A 60 -2.59 -4.41 -4.55
C ARG A 60 -1.61 -3.24 -4.51
N MET A 61 -0.39 -3.52 -4.10
CA MET A 61 0.67 -2.53 -3.95
C MET A 61 1.93 -3.03 -4.64
N GLU A 62 2.53 -2.20 -5.48
CA GLU A 62 3.72 -2.57 -6.27
C GLU A 62 4.75 -1.45 -6.30
N SER A 63 6.04 -1.82 -6.30
CA SER A 63 7.15 -0.85 -6.46
C SER A 63 7.08 0.28 -5.44
N LEU A 64 6.73 -0.02 -4.19
CA LEU A 64 6.75 1.00 -3.15
C LEU A 64 8.19 1.48 -2.93
N VAL A 65 8.31 2.73 -2.51
CA VAL A 65 9.59 3.40 -2.29
C VAL A 65 9.83 3.68 -0.82
N ASP A 66 11.10 3.71 -0.41
CA ASP A 66 11.53 4.15 0.91
C ASP A 66 11.50 5.69 1.04
N GLY A 67 11.92 6.21 2.20
CA GLY A 67 11.95 7.66 2.46
C GLY A 67 12.93 8.46 1.58
N CYS A 68 13.84 7.78 0.89
CA CYS A 68 14.78 8.35 -0.07
C CYS A 68 14.31 8.19 -1.52
N ASN A 69 13.04 7.81 -1.73
CA ASN A 69 12.48 7.55 -3.05
C ASN A 69 13.24 6.45 -3.83
N ARG A 70 13.80 5.48 -3.12
CA ARG A 70 14.42 4.27 -3.69
C ARG A 70 13.44 3.12 -3.57
N GLN A 71 13.49 2.15 -4.48
CA GLN A 71 12.64 0.97 -4.38
C GLN A 71 12.89 0.25 -3.05
N ALA A 72 11.81 0.04 -2.28
CA ALA A 72 11.87 -0.66 -1.02
C ALA A 72 12.22 -2.14 -1.25
N SER A 73 13.11 -2.67 -0.43
CA SER A 73 13.49 -4.08 -0.48
C SER A 73 12.34 -4.98 -0.02
N ARG A 74 12.39 -6.25 -0.41
CA ARG A 74 11.46 -7.29 0.05
C ARG A 74 11.33 -7.30 1.58
N GLN A 75 12.46 -7.28 2.28
CA GLN A 75 12.49 -7.34 3.74
C GLN A 75 11.77 -6.15 4.38
N GLN A 76 12.06 -4.93 3.91
CA GLN A 76 11.40 -3.71 4.40
C GLN A 76 9.88 -3.76 4.19
N LEU A 77 9.44 -4.28 3.03
CA LEU A 77 8.02 -4.42 2.72
C LEU A 77 7.33 -5.48 3.57
N GLU A 78 7.96 -6.64 3.74
CA GLU A 78 7.44 -7.73 4.57
C GLU A 78 7.32 -7.30 6.03
N GLU A 79 8.32 -6.57 6.55
CA GLU A 79 8.30 -6.02 7.90
C GLU A 79 7.18 -4.98 8.08
N ALA A 80 7.14 -3.97 7.22
CA ALA A 80 6.17 -2.88 7.34
C ALA A 80 4.71 -3.33 7.16
N TYR A 81 4.45 -4.30 6.28
CA TYR A 81 3.09 -4.74 5.93
C TYR A 81 2.68 -6.10 6.53
N HIS A 82 3.49 -6.67 7.43
CA HIS A 82 3.19 -7.95 8.06
C HIS A 82 1.78 -7.98 8.69
N LEU A 83 1.41 -6.93 9.45
CA LEU A 83 0.10 -6.84 10.09
C LEU A 83 -1.06 -6.70 9.10
N VAL A 84 -0.82 -6.11 7.93
CA VAL A 84 -1.82 -6.03 6.85
C VAL A 84 -2.11 -7.43 6.33
N GLY A 85 -1.08 -8.21 6.04
CA GLY A 85 -1.23 -9.61 5.62
C GLY A 85 -2.02 -10.44 6.64
N LEU A 86 -1.71 -10.29 7.94
CA LEU A 86 -2.46 -10.96 9.01
C LEU A 86 -3.93 -10.50 9.09
N SER A 87 -4.21 -9.21 8.85
CA SER A 87 -5.57 -8.67 8.89
C SER A 87 -6.45 -9.25 7.77
N TYR A 88 -5.91 -9.36 6.56
CA TYR A 88 -6.60 -10.03 5.44
C TYR A 88 -6.78 -11.54 5.67
N ALA A 89 -5.79 -12.21 6.27
CA ALA A 89 -5.89 -13.62 6.62
C ALA A 89 -6.98 -13.88 7.68
N ARG A 90 -7.06 -13.04 8.72
CA ARG A 90 -8.10 -13.12 9.77
C ARG A 90 -9.51 -12.90 9.22
N ALA A 91 -9.65 -12.09 8.18
CA ALA A 91 -10.92 -11.87 7.50
C ALA A 91 -11.24 -12.96 6.45
N GLU A 92 -10.50 -14.08 6.41
CA GLU A 92 -10.68 -15.18 5.45
C GLU A 92 -10.55 -14.74 3.99
N ASN A 93 -9.77 -13.68 3.72
CA ASN A 93 -9.56 -13.11 2.38
C ASN A 93 -8.07 -12.85 2.07
N PRO A 94 -7.15 -13.81 2.33
CA PRO A 94 -5.70 -13.56 2.18
C PRO A 94 -5.31 -13.16 0.74
N ASP A 95 -5.98 -13.72 -0.27
CA ASP A 95 -5.67 -13.45 -1.69
C ASP A 95 -6.09 -12.05 -2.16
N ARG A 96 -6.86 -11.31 -1.34
CA ARG A 96 -7.29 -9.94 -1.65
C ARG A 96 -6.23 -8.90 -1.29
N PHE A 97 -5.14 -9.29 -0.62
CA PHE A 97 -3.97 -8.44 -0.43
C PHE A 97 -2.77 -8.95 -1.23
N SER A 98 -2.11 -8.07 -1.98
CA SER A 98 -0.90 -8.41 -2.71
C SER A 98 0.13 -7.28 -2.64
N LEU A 99 1.34 -7.63 -2.19
CA LEU A 99 2.48 -6.72 -2.13
C LEU A 99 3.61 -7.25 -3.01
N LYS A 100 4.06 -6.44 -3.98
CA LYS A 100 5.14 -6.80 -4.92
C LYS A 100 6.25 -5.77 -4.86
N VAL A 101 7.50 -6.27 -4.82
CA VAL A 101 8.69 -5.41 -4.90
C VAL A 101 8.74 -4.71 -6.25
N GLU A 102 8.57 -5.44 -7.34
CA GLU A 102 8.65 -4.91 -8.70
C GLU A 102 7.28 -4.63 -9.31
N LYS A 103 7.27 -3.81 -10.36
CA LYS A 103 6.07 -3.53 -11.14
C LYS A 103 5.71 -4.73 -12.00
N SER A 104 4.43 -5.05 -12.04
CA SER A 104 3.89 -6.02 -12.97
C SER A 104 3.72 -5.41 -14.36
N SER A 105 3.59 -6.27 -15.37
CA SER A 105 3.19 -5.85 -16.70
C SER A 105 1.77 -5.26 -16.71
N ALA A 106 1.49 -4.37 -17.66
CA ALA A 106 0.16 -3.80 -17.84
C ALA A 106 -0.92 -4.88 -18.05
N ASP A 107 -0.59 -5.97 -18.74
CA ASP A 107 -1.49 -7.12 -18.91
C ASP A 107 -1.86 -7.78 -17.57
N THR A 108 -0.87 -7.99 -16.69
CA THR A 108 -1.10 -8.55 -15.35
C THR A 108 -2.02 -7.65 -14.52
N ILE A 109 -1.79 -6.34 -14.56
CA ILE A 109 -2.62 -5.37 -13.85
C ILE A 109 -4.04 -5.31 -14.42
N SER A 110 -4.19 -5.32 -15.74
CA SER A 110 -5.49 -5.38 -16.41
C SER A 110 -6.29 -6.62 -16.00
N ARG A 111 -5.64 -7.79 -15.98
CA ARG A 111 -6.26 -9.03 -15.49
C ARG A 111 -6.68 -8.95 -14.02
N TRP A 112 -5.85 -8.34 -13.18
CA TRP A 112 -6.19 -8.12 -11.78
C TRP A 112 -7.44 -7.24 -11.62
N PHE A 113 -7.54 -6.13 -12.37
CA PHE A 113 -8.73 -5.27 -12.35
C PHE A 113 -9.98 -5.99 -12.83
N ARG A 114 -9.91 -6.74 -13.94
CA ARG A 114 -11.05 -7.50 -14.46
C ARG A 114 -11.57 -8.50 -13.43
N HIS A 115 -10.65 -9.26 -12.83
CA HIS A 115 -11.00 -10.22 -11.79
C HIS A 115 -11.59 -9.53 -10.54
N THR A 116 -10.98 -8.43 -10.10
CA THR A 116 -11.37 -7.71 -8.88
C THR A 116 -12.74 -7.03 -9.00
N LEU A 117 -13.03 -6.46 -10.17
CA LEU A 117 -14.22 -5.66 -10.42
C LEU A 117 -15.33 -6.45 -11.12
N ASN A 118 -15.15 -7.76 -11.35
CA ASN A 118 -16.06 -8.60 -12.13
C ASN A 118 -16.39 -8.01 -13.51
N LEU A 119 -15.39 -7.41 -14.16
CA LEU A 119 -15.56 -6.85 -15.51
C LEU A 119 -15.49 -7.98 -16.54
N PRO A 120 -16.26 -7.87 -17.64
CA PRO A 120 -16.22 -8.84 -18.75
C PRO A 120 -14.85 -8.87 -19.46
#